data_AF-A0A3A9ELR5-F1
#
_entry.id   AF-A0A3A9ELR5-F1
#
_cell.length_a   1.000
_cell.length_b   1.000
_cell.length_c   1.000
_cell.angle_alpha   90.00
_cell.angle_beta   90.00
_cell.angle_gamma   90.00
#
_symmetry.space_group_name_H-M   'P 1'
#
loop_
_entity.id
_entity.type
_entity.pdbx_description
1 polymer ?
#
loop_
_entity_poly.entity_id
_entity_poly.type
_entity_poly.pdbx_seq_one_letter_code
_entity_poly.pdbx_strand_id
1 'polypeptide(L)' 'MTLVVPGTPKKVIPVILCSQEMTVLFENVLYQLTAGKNTLHDVYLKDRNNVLVFTGNGTISLDYRGGLI' A
#
# COMPACT_ATOMS: atom_id res chain seq x y z
N MET A 1 -5.03 10.80 -3.50
CA MET A 1 -5.87 10.24 -2.43
C MET A 1 -4.98 9.77 -1.29
N THR A 2 -5.30 10.10 -0.04
CA THR A 2 -4.53 9.66 1.13
C THR A 2 -5.27 8.55 1.85
N LEU A 3 -4.59 7.43 2.10
CA LEU A 3 -5.11 6.31 2.86
C LEU A 3 -4.30 6.16 4.15
N VAL A 4 -4.98 6.14 5.29
CA VAL A 4 -4.37 5.86 6.60
C VAL A 4 -4.69 4.42 6.96
N VAL A 5 -3.66 3.59 7.02
CA VAL A 5 -3.78 2.18 7.34
C VAL A 5 -3.35 2.00 8.79
N PRO A 6 -4.25 1.57 9.68
CA PRO A 6 -3.86 1.27 11.05
C PRO A 6 -2.83 0.14 11.04
N GLY A 7 -1.77 0.33 11.82
CA GLY A 7 -0.73 -0.67 12.00
C GLY A 7 -1.28 -1.97 12.57
N THR A 8 -0.51 -3.04 12.38
CA THR A 8 -0.71 -4.28 13.15
C THR A 8 0.54 -4.59 13.96
N PRO A 9 0.43 -5.35 15.07
CA PRO A 9 1.58 -5.70 15.91
C PRO A 9 2.68 -6.46 15.15
N LYS A 10 2.34 -7.11 14.03
CA LYS A 10 3.28 -7.74 13.12
C LYS A 10 3.52 -6.83 11.92
N LYS A 11 4.77 -6.78 11.45
CA LYS A 11 5.08 -6.14 10.16
C LYS A 11 4.39 -6.90 9.04
N VAL A 12 3.63 -6.19 8.21
CA VAL A 12 2.96 -6.77 7.03
C VAL A 12 3.46 -6.06 5.78
N ILE A 13 3.79 -6.85 4.75
CA ILE A 13 4.05 -6.36 3.40
C ILE A 13 2.68 -6.19 2.73
N PRO A 14 2.28 -4.98 2.33
CA PRO A 14 1.00 -4.76 1.69
C PRO A 14 0.99 -5.31 0.26
N VAL A 15 -0.17 -5.79 -0.15
CA VAL A 15 -0.49 -6.05 -1.55
C VAL A 15 -1.42 -4.95 -2.03
N ILE A 16 -1.04 -4.28 -3.12
CA ILE A 16 -1.81 -3.19 -3.71
C ILE A 16 -2.31 -3.64 -5.08
N LEU A 17 -3.61 -3.71 -5.26
CA LEU A 17 -4.24 -3.92 -6.55
C LEU A 17 -4.67 -2.57 -7.13
N CYS A 18 -4.17 -2.25 -8.31
CA CYS A 18 -4.44 -0.99 -9.00
C CYS A 18 -5.13 -1.26 -10.33
N SER A 19 -6.16 -0.50 -10.69
CA SER A 19 -6.82 -0.67 -11.99
C SER A 19 -5.99 -0.15 -13.18
N GLN A 20 -5.07 0.78 -12.93
CA GLN A 20 -4.25 1.47 -13.92
C GLN A 20 -2.88 1.84 -13.29
N GLU A 21 -1.94 2.27 -14.12
CA GLU A 21 -0.65 2.78 -13.64
C GLU A 21 -0.84 4.02 -12.75
N MET A 22 -0.13 4.04 -11.63
CA MET A 22 -0.24 5.10 -10.63
C MET A 22 0.99 5.11 -9.72
N THR A 23 1.04 6.06 -8.79
CA THR A 23 2.13 6.13 -7.81
C THR A 23 1.62 6.10 -6.39
N VAL A 24 2.45 5.61 -5.49
CA VAL A 24 2.23 5.71 -4.04
C VAL A 24 3.45 6.28 -3.36
N LEU A 25 3.23 7.28 -2.52
CA LEU A 25 4.25 7.85 -1.64
C LEU A 25 4.08 7.23 -0.25
N PHE A 26 5.14 6.65 0.27
CA PHE A 26 5.22 6.07 1.61
C PHE A 26 6.57 6.39 2.25
N GLU A 27 6.59 6.88 3.48
CA GLU A 27 7.81 7.30 4.19
C GLU A 27 8.76 8.17 3.34
N ASN A 28 8.18 9.08 2.54
CA ASN A 28 8.91 9.99 1.63
C ASN A 28 9.59 9.31 0.43
N VAL A 29 9.27 8.05 0.16
CA VAL A 29 9.71 7.29 -1.02
C VAL A 29 8.54 7.09 -1.97
N LEU A 30 8.75 7.42 -3.24
CA LEU A 30 7.74 7.28 -4.29
C LEU A 30 7.93 5.92 -5.00
N TYR A 31 6.87 5.13 -5.05
CA TYR A 31 6.83 3.85 -5.74
C TYR A 31 5.91 3.93 -6.95
N GLN A 32 6.36 3.37 -8.07
CA GLN A 32 5.56 3.19 -9.27
C GLN A 32 4.73 1.91 -9.12
N LEU A 33 3.45 2.00 -9.46
CA LEU A 33 2.51 0.88 -9.45
C LEU A 33 2.05 0.63 -10.88
N THR A 34 2.10 -0.62 -11.30
CA THR A 34 1.53 -1.06 -12.58
C THR A 34 0.07 -1.44 -12.41
N ALA A 35 -0.68 -1.51 -13.52
CA ALA A 35 -2.01 -2.08 -13.48
C ALA A 35 -1.94 -3.55 -13.02
N GLY A 36 -2.83 -3.95 -12.12
CA GLY A 36 -2.84 -5.26 -11.48
C GLY A 36 -2.21 -5.27 -10.09
N LYS A 37 -1.64 -6.42 -9.71
CA LYS A 37 -1.17 -6.69 -8.36
C LYS A 37 0.28 -6.22 -8.18
N ASN A 38 0.51 -5.36 -7.20
CA ASN A 38 1.81 -4.83 -6.83
C ASN A 38 2.13 -5.25 -5.40
N THR A 39 3.26 -5.94 -5.23
CA THR A 39 3.80 -6.28 -3.91
C THR A 39 4.98 -5.38 -3.64
N LEU A 40 4.86 -4.48 -2.68
CA LEU A 40 5.92 -3.53 -2.33
C LEU A 40 6.78 -4.13 -1.21
N HIS A 41 7.78 -4.94 -1.57
CA HIS A 41 8.63 -5.66 -0.60
C HIS A 41 9.40 -4.75 0.37
N ASP A 42 9.63 -3.49 -0.02
CA ASP A 42 10.31 -2.49 0.81
C ASP A 42 9.35 -1.68 1.70
N VAL A 43 8.04 -1.85 1.52
CA VAL A 43 7.02 -1.18 2.32
C VAL A 43 6.58 -2.12 3.43
N TYR A 44 6.91 -1.75 4.66
CA TYR A 44 6.47 -2.46 5.85
C TYR A 44 5.49 -1.61 6.63
N LEU A 45 4.25 -2.11 6.76
CA LEU A 45 3.27 -1.51 7.64
C LEU A 45 3.67 -1.82 9.09
N LYS A 46 3.96 -0.78 9.88
CA LYS A 46 4.41 -0.87 11.27
C LYS A 46 3.23 -0.71 12.22
N ASP A 47 3.42 -0.93 13.52
CA ASP A 47 2.42 -0.82 14.61
C ASP A 47 1.89 0.62 14.87
N ARG A 48 1.99 1.51 13.87
CA ARG A 48 1.51 2.88 13.89
C ARG A 48 0.65 3.14 12.66
N ASN A 49 0.02 4.30 12.59
CA ASN A 49 -0.66 4.73 11.38
C ASN A 49 0.34 4.85 10.23
N ASN A 50 0.12 4.05 9.20
CA ASN A 50 0.89 4.06 7.97
C ASN A 50 0.13 4.93 6.96
N VAL A 51 0.74 6.04 6.54
CA VAL A 51 0.12 6.96 5.60
C VAL A 51 0.64 6.65 4.19
N LEU A 52 -0.27 6.23 3.31
CA LEU A 52 0.02 5.99 1.90
C LEU A 52 -0.70 7.07 1.08
N VAL A 53 0.05 7.82 0.27
CA VAL A 53 -0.52 8.86 -0.60
C VAL A 53 -0.45 8.38 -2.03
N PHE A 54 -1.61 8.06 -2.59
CA PHE A 54 -1.75 7.59 -3.96
C PHE A 54 -2.03 8.73 -4.92
N THR A 55 -1.37 8.73 -6.08
CA THR A 55 -1.61 9.69 -7.17
C THR A 55 -1.90 8.93 -8.46
N GLY A 56 -3.12 9.11 -8.98
CA GLY A 56 -3.64 8.45 -10.18
C GLY A 56 -5.17 8.46 -10.18
N ASN A 57 -5.79 8.14 -11.32
CA ASN A 57 -7.25 8.14 -11.52
C ASN A 57 -7.88 6.74 -11.49
N GLY A 58 -7.21 5.78 -10.83
CA GLY A 58 -7.64 4.39 -10.76
C GLY A 58 -8.28 4.00 -9.43
N THR A 59 -8.85 2.81 -9.41
CA THR A 59 -9.32 2.14 -8.18
C THR A 59 -8.17 1.40 -7.53
N ILE A 60 -8.13 1.43 -6.20
CA ILE A 60 -7.06 0.84 -5.39
C ILE A 60 -7.70 -0.08 -4.35
N SER A 61 -7.24 -1.33 -4.29
CA SER A 61 -7.53 -2.25 -3.19
C SER A 61 -6.25 -2.57 -2.45
N LEU A 62 -6.26 -2.39 -1.13
CA LEU A 62 -5.13 -2.67 -0.26
C LEU A 62 -5.44 -3.88 0.60
N ASP A 63 -4.62 -4.92 0.48
CA ASP A 63 -4.59 -6.02 1.43
C ASP A 63 -3.40 -5.82 2.39
N TYR A 64 -3.72 -5.67 3.68
CA TYR A 64 -2.79 -5.35 4.75
C TYR A 64 -2.96 -6.23 5.99
N ARG A 65 -3.92 -7.15 5.98
CA ARG A 65 -4.15 -8.08 7.09
C ARG A 65 -3.47 -9.38 6.69
N GLY A 66 -2.27 -9.61 7.22
CA GLY A 66 -1.53 -10.88 7.07
C GLY A 66 -2.21 -12.06 7.79
N GLY A 67 -3.52 -12.21 7.64
CA GLY A 67 -4.29 -13.35 8.10
C GLY A 67 -4.28 -14.39 7.00
N LEU A 68 -3.60 -15.51 7.27
CA LEU A 68 -3.97 -16.79 6.69
C LEU A 68 -5.45 -17.02 7.04
N ILE A 69 -6.27 -17.28 6.03
CA ILE A 69 -7.64 -17.80 6.22
C ILE A 69 -7.59 -19.07 7.06
#